data_AF-A0A023FVU7-F1
#
_entry.id   AF-A0A023FVU7-F1
#
_cell.length_a   1.000
_cell.length_b   1.000
_cell.length_c   1.000
_cell.angle_alpha   90.00
_cell.angle_beta   90.00
_cell.angle_gamma   90.00
#
_symmetry.space_group_name_H-M   'P 1'
#
loop_
_entity.id
_entity.type
_entity.pdbx_description
1 polymer ?
#
loop_
_entity_poly.entity_id
_entity_poly.type
_entity_poly.pdbx_seq_one_letter_code
_entity_poly.pdbx_strand_id
1 'polypeptide(L)'
;MTVLNKFMHAVNEYCKRNDEGVEEAELGKVYASLYREDLTYYRAVLTSPDPLPSGEFQVRFVDFGNEHKAYLSELKNVDSLGDFVVRLPYQAVQCQLRNLTPDDGFHWSDRESAALLELIGPDNPELLIRVTAPATDSSAAVVELFKRDPQTRHLTCINTELAKGAPL
;
A
#
# COMPACT_ATOMS: atom_id res chain seq x y z
N MET A 1 -18.96 -2.34 -2.71
CA MET A 1 -18.40 -1.43 -1.69
C MET A 1 -17.68 -2.29 -0.66
N THR A 2 -16.35 -2.24 -0.65
CA THR A 2 -15.52 -3.07 0.24
C THR A 2 -15.66 -2.63 1.70
N VAL A 3 -15.28 -3.49 2.65
CA VAL A 3 -15.28 -3.17 4.09
C VAL A 3 -14.38 -1.95 4.37
N LEU A 4 -13.22 -1.89 3.72
CA LEU A 4 -12.28 -0.77 3.82
C LEU A 4 -12.92 0.56 3.40
N ASN A 5 -13.74 0.60 2.34
CA ASN A 5 -14.38 1.85 1.90
C ASN A 5 -15.35 2.41 2.94
N LYS A 6 -16.15 1.54 3.58
CA LYS A 6 -17.06 1.98 4.67
C LYS A 6 -16.29 2.55 5.85
N PHE A 7 -15.16 1.94 6.14
CA PHE A 7 -14.31 2.34 7.24
C PHE A 7 -13.60 3.67 6.96
N MET A 8 -13.00 3.82 5.78
CA MET A 8 -12.37 5.08 5.36
C MET A 8 -13.39 6.22 5.30
N HIS A 9 -14.64 5.95 4.94
CA HIS A 9 -15.71 6.94 5.02
C HIS A 9 -15.91 7.46 6.45
N ALA A 10 -15.93 6.58 7.46
CA ALA A 10 -16.08 6.98 8.86
C ALA A 10 -14.88 7.81 9.36
N VAL A 11 -13.65 7.41 9.00
CA VAL A 11 -12.44 8.18 9.30
C VAL A 11 -12.53 9.58 8.69
N ASN A 12 -12.91 9.68 7.42
CA ASN A 12 -13.02 10.95 6.72
C ASN A 12 -14.08 11.87 7.32
N GLU A 13 -15.27 11.35 7.65
CA GLU A 13 -16.31 12.13 8.32
C GLU A 13 -15.84 12.70 9.65
N TYR A 14 -15.06 11.92 10.41
CA TYR A 14 -14.48 12.40 11.66
C TYR A 14 -13.41 13.47 11.43
N CYS A 15 -12.43 13.22 10.54
CA CYS A 15 -11.35 14.17 10.28
C CYS A 15 -11.87 15.50 9.73
N LYS A 16 -12.91 15.49 8.89
CA LYS A 16 -13.55 16.72 8.36
C LYS A 16 -14.26 17.54 9.44
N ARG A 17 -14.67 16.93 10.55
CA ARG A 17 -15.31 17.61 11.69
C ARG A 17 -14.31 18.09 12.74
N ASN A 18 -13.06 17.62 12.68
CA ASN A 18 -12.02 17.89 13.67
C ASN A 18 -10.77 18.45 12.98
N ASP A 19 -10.64 19.77 12.96
CA ASP A 19 -9.57 20.44 12.23
C ASP A 19 -8.25 20.55 13.03
N GLU A 20 -8.21 20.03 14.26
CA GLU A 20 -7.00 19.99 15.06
C GLU A 20 -6.01 18.96 14.50
N GLY A 21 -4.79 19.41 14.19
CA GLY A 21 -3.67 18.53 13.89
C GLY A 21 -3.11 17.87 15.16
N VAL A 22 -2.01 17.15 15.02
CA VAL A 22 -1.25 16.68 16.20
C VAL A 22 -0.13 17.66 16.55
N GLU A 23 0.26 17.71 17.82
CA GLU A 23 1.41 18.52 18.27
C GLU A 23 2.72 17.73 18.19
N GLU A 24 2.64 16.42 18.41
CA GLU A 24 3.76 15.48 18.35
C GLU A 24 3.31 14.19 17.67
N ALA A 25 4.23 13.56 16.94
CA ALA A 25 4.00 12.29 16.28
C ALA A 25 4.96 11.21 16.78
N GLU A 26 4.45 9.99 16.94
CA GLU A 26 5.17 8.84 17.49
C GLU A 26 5.31 7.75 16.44
N LEU A 27 6.52 7.18 16.35
CA LEU A 27 6.79 6.06 15.45
C LEU A 27 5.96 4.83 15.84
N GLY A 28 5.30 4.22 14.85
CA GLY A 28 4.45 3.03 15.07
C GLY A 28 3.03 3.33 15.56
N LYS A 29 2.72 4.57 15.95
CA LYS A 29 1.34 4.99 16.22
C LYS A 29 0.57 5.21 14.92
N VAL A 30 -0.69 4.80 14.91
CA VAL A 30 -1.60 5.00 13.78
C VAL A 30 -2.25 6.38 13.87
N TYR A 31 -2.21 7.11 12.76
CA TYR A 31 -2.88 8.39 12.55
C TYR A 31 -3.81 8.29 11.36
N ALA A 32 -4.67 9.30 11.18
CA ALA A 32 -5.22 9.60 9.86
C ALA A 32 -4.40 10.73 9.24
N SER A 33 -3.86 10.52 8.05
CA SER A 33 -3.10 11.54 7.30
C SER A 33 -3.91 11.96 6.09
N LEU A 34 -3.90 13.26 5.79
CA LEU A 34 -4.44 13.78 4.54
C LEU A 34 -3.57 13.32 3.36
N TYR A 35 -4.21 12.77 2.33
CA TYR A 35 -3.60 12.58 1.02
C TYR A 35 -3.97 13.78 0.15
N ARG A 36 -2.96 14.55 -0.27
CA ARG A 36 -3.18 15.88 -0.86
C ARG A 36 -3.81 15.81 -2.26
N GLU A 37 -3.61 14.70 -2.96
CA GLU A 37 -4.03 14.48 -4.33
C GLU A 37 -5.55 14.29 -4.47
N ASP A 38 -6.21 13.72 -3.47
CA ASP A 38 -7.66 13.53 -3.45
C ASP A 38 -8.37 14.20 -2.26
N LEU A 39 -7.61 14.91 -1.41
CA LEU A 39 -8.08 15.60 -0.21
C LEU A 39 -8.85 14.69 0.76
N THR A 40 -8.45 13.42 0.82
CA THR A 40 -9.06 12.38 1.64
C THR A 40 -8.08 11.92 2.73
N TYR A 41 -8.61 11.64 3.92
CA TYR A 41 -7.84 11.11 5.04
C TYR A 41 -7.77 9.59 4.99
N TYR A 42 -6.57 9.06 5.20
CA TYR A 42 -6.31 7.62 5.21
C TYR A 42 -5.50 7.23 6.44
N ARG A 43 -5.62 5.97 6.89
CA ARG A 43 -4.80 5.49 8.00
C ARG A 43 -3.33 5.44 7.59
N ALA A 44 -2.48 6.02 8.41
CA ALA A 44 -1.06 6.12 8.17
C ALA A 44 -0.26 5.87 9.46
N VAL A 45 0.98 5.45 9.28
CA VAL A 45 1.99 5.40 10.34
C VAL A 45 3.22 6.17 9.88
N LEU A 46 3.98 6.71 10.82
CA LEU A 46 5.29 7.27 10.52
C LEU A 46 6.25 6.15 10.11
N THR A 47 7.10 6.45 9.13
CA THR A 47 8.22 5.57 8.72
C THR A 47 9.58 6.05 9.24
N SER A 48 9.64 7.27 9.76
CA SER A 48 10.81 7.89 10.40
C SER A 48 10.38 8.60 11.69
N PRO A 49 11.18 8.55 12.77
CA PRO A 49 10.88 9.27 14.02
C PRO A 49 11.06 10.79 13.86
N ASP A 50 11.99 11.21 13.01
CA ASP A 50 12.32 12.63 12.82
C ASP A 50 11.69 13.19 11.54
N PRO A 51 11.32 14.48 11.54
CA PRO A 51 10.88 15.16 10.33
C PRO A 51 12.03 15.35 9.35
N LEU A 52 11.68 15.49 8.08
CA LEU A 52 12.57 15.96 7.03
C LEU A 52 12.99 17.42 7.29
N PRO A 53 14.05 17.93 6.63
CA PRO A 53 14.40 19.35 6.69
C PRO A 53 13.26 20.30 6.27
N SER A 54 12.27 19.82 5.52
CA SER A 54 11.05 20.58 5.19
C SER A 54 10.08 20.74 6.37
N GLY A 55 10.28 19.99 7.46
CA GLY A 55 9.34 19.88 8.58
C GLY A 55 8.26 18.80 8.39
N GLU A 56 8.24 18.13 7.24
CA GLU A 56 7.29 17.04 6.97
C GLU A 56 7.80 15.71 7.52
N PHE A 57 6.89 14.90 8.05
CA PHE A 57 7.15 13.53 8.43
C PHE A 57 6.90 12.60 7.25
N GLN A 58 7.73 11.56 7.14
CA GLN A 58 7.47 10.47 6.21
C GLN A 58 6.43 9.53 6.81
N VAL A 59 5.40 9.23 6.03
CA VAL A 59 4.30 8.36 6.44
C VAL A 59 4.03 7.30 5.38
N ARG A 60 3.47 6.17 5.82
CA ARG A 60 2.98 5.11 4.92
C ARG A 60 1.50 4.88 5.18
N PHE A 61 0.70 4.90 4.12
CA PHE A 61 -0.71 4.56 4.21
C PHE A 61 -0.88 3.05 4.37
N VAL A 62 -1.25 2.60 5.57
CA VAL A 62 -1.17 1.17 5.95
C VAL A 62 -2.18 0.28 5.22
N ASP A 63 -3.20 0.88 4.60
CA ASP A 63 -4.24 0.15 3.87
C ASP A 63 -4.00 0.11 2.35
N PHE A 64 -3.04 0.90 1.85
CA PHE A 64 -2.76 1.04 0.40
C PHE A 64 -1.29 0.78 0.06
N GLY A 65 -0.38 0.96 1.02
CA GLY A 65 1.04 0.63 0.92
C GLY A 65 1.93 1.75 0.38
N ASN A 66 1.36 2.80 -0.22
CA ASN A 66 2.13 3.94 -0.72
C ASN A 66 2.64 4.84 0.41
N GLU A 67 3.80 5.47 0.17
CA GLU A 67 4.42 6.42 1.08
C GLU A 67 4.10 7.86 0.69
N HIS A 68 4.08 8.75 1.67
CA HIS A 68 3.79 10.17 1.50
C HIS A 68 4.53 11.01 2.53
N LYS A 69 4.43 12.33 2.39
CA LYS A 69 4.97 13.31 3.34
C LYS A 69 3.84 14.14 3.89
N ALA A 70 3.80 14.33 5.21
CA ALA A 70 2.74 15.07 5.87
C ALA A 70 3.30 15.97 6.96
N TYR A 71 2.74 17.17 7.11
CA TYR A 71 2.95 18.00 8.29
C TYR A 71 2.11 17.46 9.45
N LEU A 72 2.48 17.80 10.68
CA LEU A 72 1.70 17.44 11.87
C LEU A 72 0.26 18.01 11.83
N SER A 73 0.06 19.15 11.16
CA SER A 73 -1.27 19.73 10.91
C SER A 73 -2.17 18.87 10.02
N GLU A 74 -1.57 17.99 9.20
CA GLU A 74 -2.28 17.07 8.29
C GLU A 74 -2.48 15.68 8.90
N LEU A 75 -1.91 15.44 10.08
CA LEU A 75 -2.13 14.24 10.88
C LEU A 75 -3.25 14.49 11.88
N LYS A 76 -4.13 13.50 12.03
CA LYS A 76 -5.22 13.50 13.00
C LYS A 76 -5.08 12.29 13.91
N ASN A 77 -5.27 12.50 15.20
CA ASN A 77 -5.38 11.41 16.15
C ASN A 77 -6.70 10.66 15.91
N VAL A 78 -6.63 9.33 15.80
CA VAL A 78 -7.78 8.45 15.54
C VAL A 78 -8.18 7.60 16.75
N ASP A 79 -7.58 7.81 17.92
CA ASP A 79 -7.87 7.09 19.16
C ASP A 79 -9.34 7.29 19.58
N SER A 80 -9.90 8.47 19.33
CA SER A 80 -11.29 8.84 19.63
C SER A 80 -12.33 8.22 18.70
N LEU A 81 -11.93 7.74 17.51
CA LEU A 81 -12.80 7.00 16.60
C LEU A 81 -13.12 5.59 17.12
N GLY A 82 -12.43 5.16 18.18
CA GLY A 82 -12.68 3.92 18.87
C GLY A 82 -11.88 2.74 18.32
N ASP A 83 -11.89 1.66 19.09
CA ASP A 83 -11.06 0.46 18.88
C ASP A 83 -11.18 -0.14 17.49
N PHE A 84 -12.33 -0.01 16.81
CA PHE A 84 -12.46 -0.57 15.47
C PHE A 84 -11.50 0.10 14.48
N VAL A 85 -11.26 1.41 14.61
CA VAL A 85 -10.37 2.14 13.69
C VAL A 85 -8.91 1.80 13.89
N VAL A 86 -8.51 1.74 15.15
CA VAL A 86 -7.13 1.47 15.55
C VAL A 86 -6.79 -0.02 15.36
N ARG A 87 -7.72 -0.93 15.65
CA ARG A 87 -7.46 -2.39 15.63
C ARG A 87 -7.70 -3.07 14.29
N LEU A 88 -8.26 -2.39 13.28
CA LEU A 88 -8.39 -2.98 11.95
C LEU A 88 -6.97 -3.35 11.44
N PRO A 89 -6.70 -4.63 11.09
CA PRO A 89 -5.39 -5.00 10.56
C PRO A 89 -5.04 -4.16 9.33
N TYR A 90 -3.75 -3.94 9.09
CA TYR A 90 -3.30 -3.24 7.88
C TYR A 90 -3.73 -4.03 6.65
N GLN A 91 -4.38 -3.35 5.71
CA GLN A 91 -4.92 -4.01 4.52
C GLN A 91 -3.86 -4.17 3.41
N ALA A 92 -2.81 -3.35 3.40
CA ALA A 92 -1.69 -3.52 2.49
C ALA A 92 -0.69 -4.53 3.04
N VAL A 93 -0.39 -5.56 2.25
CA VAL A 93 0.60 -6.60 2.59
C VAL A 93 1.78 -6.51 1.64
N GLN A 94 2.96 -6.24 2.18
CA GLN A 94 4.19 -6.25 1.40
C GLN A 94 4.55 -7.68 1.01
N CYS A 95 4.85 -7.88 -0.27
CA CYS A 95 5.26 -9.18 -0.81
C CYS A 95 6.33 -9.02 -1.91
N GLN A 96 6.98 -10.11 -2.25
CA GLN A 96 8.01 -10.19 -3.29
C GLN A 96 7.60 -11.23 -4.34
N LEU A 97 7.70 -10.89 -5.63
CA LEU A 97 7.49 -11.85 -6.70
C LEU A 97 8.62 -12.89 -6.74
N ARG A 98 8.24 -14.17 -6.70
CA ARG A 98 9.16 -15.29 -6.81
C ARG A 98 9.96 -15.27 -8.11
N ASN A 99 11.27 -15.51 -8.00
CA ASN A 99 12.21 -15.73 -9.11
C ASN A 99 12.27 -14.59 -10.13
N LEU A 100 12.03 -13.35 -9.71
CA LEU A 100 12.25 -12.15 -10.52
C LEU A 100 13.36 -11.31 -9.89
N THR A 101 14.28 -10.82 -10.73
CA THR A 101 15.35 -9.89 -10.37
C THR A 101 15.37 -8.76 -11.40
N PRO A 102 15.78 -7.54 -11.01
CA PRO A 102 15.95 -6.47 -11.98
C PRO A 102 16.96 -6.84 -13.07
N ASP A 103 16.79 -6.29 -14.27
CA ASP A 103 17.67 -6.50 -15.43
C ASP A 103 19.11 -6.05 -15.14
N ASP A 104 19.29 -4.95 -14.40
CA ASP A 104 20.62 -4.47 -13.96
C ASP A 104 21.14 -5.19 -12.71
N GLY A 105 20.30 -6.03 -12.08
CA GLY A 105 20.59 -6.75 -10.84
C GLY A 105 20.44 -5.93 -9.55
N PHE A 106 20.10 -4.65 -9.63
CA PHE A 106 20.10 -3.72 -8.51
C PHE A 106 18.77 -2.96 -8.34
N HIS A 107 18.19 -2.45 -9.42
CA HIS A 107 17.03 -1.55 -9.38
C HIS A 107 16.01 -1.89 -10.45
N TRP A 108 14.75 -2.06 -10.03
CA TRP A 108 13.63 -2.16 -10.95
C TRP A 108 13.47 -0.84 -11.73
N SER A 109 13.53 -0.92 -13.04
CA SER A 109 13.25 0.19 -13.94
C SER A 109 11.73 0.45 -14.05
N ASP A 110 11.39 1.66 -14.51
CA ASP A 110 10.00 1.99 -14.85
C ASP A 110 9.42 1.03 -15.89
N ARG A 111 10.25 0.56 -16.83
CA ARG A 111 9.85 -0.40 -17.87
C ARG A 111 9.44 -1.74 -17.27
N GLU A 112 10.25 -2.29 -16.36
CA GLU A 112 9.96 -3.57 -15.71
C GLU A 112 8.71 -3.48 -14.83
N SER A 113 8.56 -2.36 -14.11
CA SER A 113 7.37 -2.09 -13.30
C SER A 113 6.12 -1.93 -14.15
N ALA A 114 6.22 -1.25 -15.31
CA ALA A 114 5.12 -1.10 -16.26
C ALA A 114 4.70 -2.44 -16.88
N ALA A 115 5.66 -3.31 -17.22
CA ALA A 115 5.36 -4.63 -17.79
C ALA A 115 4.47 -5.48 -16.87
N LEU A 116 4.63 -5.39 -15.55
CA LEU A 116 3.74 -6.03 -14.58
C LEU A 116 2.29 -5.52 -14.72
N LEU A 117 2.10 -4.20 -14.77
CA LEU A 117 0.78 -3.57 -14.88
C LEU A 117 0.10 -3.89 -16.22
N GLU A 118 0.86 -3.84 -17.32
CA GLU A 118 0.38 -4.22 -18.66
C GLU A 118 -0.07 -5.68 -18.71
N LEU A 119 0.69 -6.57 -18.08
CA LEU A 119 0.36 -7.99 -18.04
C LEU A 119 -0.91 -8.27 -17.21
N ILE A 120 -1.13 -7.53 -16.13
CA ILE A 120 -2.38 -7.59 -15.35
C ILE A 120 -3.55 -7.10 -16.20
N GLY A 121 -3.37 -5.95 -16.88
CA GLY A 121 -4.38 -5.31 -17.70
C GLY A 121 -5.52 -4.66 -16.89
N PRO A 122 -6.31 -3.78 -17.50
CA PRO A 122 -7.37 -3.04 -16.80
C PRO A 122 -8.56 -3.93 -16.36
N ASP A 123 -8.73 -5.09 -17.00
CA ASP A 123 -9.91 -5.94 -16.87
C ASP A 123 -9.78 -7.07 -15.82
N ASN A 124 -8.64 -7.17 -15.12
CA ASN A 124 -8.42 -8.16 -14.06
C ASN A 124 -8.34 -7.47 -12.68
N PRO A 125 -9.48 -7.11 -12.06
CA PRO A 125 -9.48 -6.44 -10.75
C PRO A 125 -8.99 -7.34 -9.62
N GLU A 126 -9.03 -8.67 -9.80
CA GLU A 126 -8.68 -9.64 -8.77
C GLU A 126 -7.63 -10.61 -9.31
N LEU A 127 -6.47 -10.63 -8.65
CA LEU A 127 -5.43 -11.60 -8.88
C LEU A 127 -5.51 -12.71 -7.83
N LEU A 128 -5.10 -13.91 -8.22
CA LEU A 128 -4.88 -15.01 -7.28
C LEU A 128 -3.44 -14.97 -6.81
N ILE A 129 -3.25 -15.13 -5.50
CA ILE A 129 -1.93 -15.13 -4.88
C ILE A 129 -1.63 -16.52 -4.32
N ARG A 130 -0.43 -17.02 -4.60
CA ARG A 130 0.12 -18.23 -3.98
C ARG A 130 1.34 -17.85 -3.17
N VAL A 131 1.26 -18.02 -1.85
CA VAL A 131 2.42 -17.86 -0.96
C VAL A 131 3.34 -19.06 -1.14
N THR A 132 4.57 -18.79 -1.53
CA THR A 132 5.61 -19.81 -1.78
C THR A 132 6.67 -19.84 -0.68
N ALA A 133 6.87 -18.71 0.01
CA ALA A 133 7.56 -18.64 1.29
C ALA A 133 6.88 -17.61 2.20
N PRO A 134 6.73 -17.90 3.51
CA PRO A 134 6.15 -16.95 4.46
C PRO A 134 7.07 -15.73 4.66
N ALA A 135 6.49 -14.63 5.15
CA ALA A 135 7.27 -13.49 5.60
C ALA A 135 8.10 -13.85 6.85
N THR A 136 9.21 -13.16 7.04
CA THR A 136 10.05 -13.19 8.25
C THR A 136 10.26 -11.76 8.76
N ASP A 137 10.91 -11.61 9.92
CA ASP A 137 11.22 -10.28 10.47
C ASP A 137 12.10 -9.43 9.53
N SER A 138 12.84 -10.07 8.62
CA SER A 138 13.76 -9.41 7.69
C SER A 138 13.34 -9.49 6.22
N SER A 139 12.24 -10.19 5.89
CA SER A 139 11.86 -10.41 4.50
C SER A 139 10.35 -10.47 4.30
N ALA A 140 9.87 -9.84 3.23
CA ALA A 140 8.49 -9.97 2.80
C ALA A 140 8.15 -11.43 2.38
N ALA A 141 6.87 -11.76 2.33
CA ALA A 141 6.43 -13.06 1.83
C ALA A 141 6.75 -13.19 0.33
N VAL A 142 7.23 -14.36 -0.10
CA VAL A 142 7.52 -14.63 -1.51
C VAL A 142 6.31 -15.25 -2.16
N VAL A 143 5.84 -14.68 -3.27
CA VAL A 143 4.55 -15.00 -3.86
C VAL A 143 4.64 -15.21 -5.37
N GLU A 144 3.71 -16.01 -5.88
CA GLU A 144 3.36 -16.03 -7.29
C GLU A 144 1.97 -15.42 -7.47
N LEU A 145 1.84 -14.59 -8.50
CA LEU A 145 0.56 -14.00 -8.89
C LEU A 145 0.02 -14.69 -10.13
N PHE A 146 -1.29 -14.88 -10.17
CA PHE A 146 -1.98 -15.46 -11.31
C PHE A 146 -3.14 -14.56 -11.72
N LYS A 147 -3.23 -14.26 -13.01
CA LYS A 147 -4.44 -13.69 -13.60
C LYS A 147 -5.32 -14.81 -14.13
N ARG A 148 -6.64 -14.65 -13.96
CA ARG A 148 -7.62 -15.58 -14.50
C ARG A 148 -8.28 -14.96 -15.72
N ASP A 149 -8.13 -15.60 -16.86
CA ASP A 149 -8.86 -15.19 -18.05
C ASP A 149 -10.38 -15.31 -17.81
N PRO A 150 -11.17 -14.25 -18.00
CA PRO A 150 -12.59 -14.23 -17.62
C PRO A 150 -13.46 -15.15 -18.48
N GLN A 151 -13.04 -15.47 -19.70
CA GLN A 151 -13.82 -16.28 -20.64
C GLN A 151 -13.49 -17.77 -20.52
N THR A 152 -12.20 -18.09 -20.56
CA THR A 152 -11.67 -19.46 -20.56
C THR A 152 -11.43 -20.01 -19.16
N ARG A 153 -11.39 -19.13 -18.15
CA ARG A 153 -11.04 -19.44 -16.74
C ARG A 153 -9.62 -19.95 -16.56
N HIS A 154 -8.79 -19.91 -17.60
CA HIS A 154 -7.40 -20.31 -17.57
C HIS A 154 -6.59 -19.41 -16.62
N LEU A 155 -5.60 -19.98 -15.93
CA LEU A 155 -4.72 -19.26 -15.03
C LEU A 155 -3.36 -19.05 -15.69
N THR A 156 -2.98 -17.78 -15.84
CA THR A 156 -1.64 -17.41 -16.31
C THR A 156 -0.81 -16.94 -15.12
N CYS A 157 0.33 -17.57 -14.89
CA CYS A 157 1.30 -17.15 -13.88
C CYS A 157 2.03 -15.90 -14.36
N ILE A 158 1.80 -14.77 -13.67
CA ILE A 158 2.36 -13.47 -14.01
C ILE A 158 3.89 -13.51 -13.93
N ASN A 159 4.43 -14.13 -12.88
CA ASN A 159 5.88 -14.26 -12.70
C ASN A 159 6.55 -14.96 -13.89
N THR A 160 5.92 -16.01 -14.41
CA THR A 160 6.46 -16.78 -15.55
C THR A 160 6.45 -15.97 -16.84
N GLU A 161 5.42 -15.14 -17.07
CA GLU A 161 5.38 -14.29 -18.26
C GLU A 161 6.39 -13.15 -18.19
N LEU A 162 6.55 -12.51 -17.01
CA LEU A 162 7.56 -11.46 -16.82
C LEU A 162 8.99 -12.00 -17.03
N ALA A 163 9.27 -13.22 -16.55
CA ALA A 163 10.59 -13.84 -16.72
C ALA A 163 10.96 -14.16 -18.18
N LYS A 164 10.00 -14.15 -19.13
CA LYS A 164 10.29 -14.35 -20.56
C LYS A 164 10.83 -13.08 -21.23
N GLY A 165 10.76 -11.93 -20.56
CA GLY A 165 11.13 -10.61 -21.09
C GLY A 165 10.01 -10.01 -21.95
N ALA A 166 9.86 -8.69 -21.89
CA ALA A 166 9.06 -7.95 -22.88
C ALA A 166 9.68 -8.15 -24.27
N PRO A 167 8.89 -8.32 -25.35
CA PRO A 167 9.46 -8.29 -26.68
C PRO A 167 10.24 -6.99 -26.88
N LEU A 168 11.47 -7.11 -27.41
CA LEU A 168 12.34 -5.98 -27.76
C LEU A 168 11.63 -4.98 -28.66
#